data_AF-A0A945K3T3-F1
#
_entry.id   AF-A0A945K3T3-F1
#
_cell.length_a   1.000
_cell.length_b   1.000
_cell.length_c   1.000
_cell.angle_alpha   90.00
_cell.angle_beta   90.00
_cell.angle_gamma   90.00
#
_symmetry.space_group_name_H-M   'P 1'
#
loop_
_entity.id
_entity.type
_entity.pdbx_description
1 polymer ?
#
loop_
_entity_poly.entity_id
_entity_poly.type
_entity_poly.pdbx_seq_one_letter_code
_entity_poly.pdbx_strand_id
1 'polypeptide(L)' 'KNLNFKKPTISYQIKNNTIILQTDIPAFEVYLHGVKGQFSDNFFSLLPGEKKILKFEGEKLNKNKLLIWSLYDLNK' A
#
# COMPACT_ATOMS: atom_id res chain seq x y z
N LYS A 1 16.18 16.65 11.21
CA LYS A 1 14.80 17.17 11.44
C LYS A 1 13.97 15.96 11.90
N ASN A 2 13.45 15.94 13.12
CA ASN A 2 12.61 14.82 13.59
C ASN A 2 11.24 14.93 12.90
N LEU A 3 11.09 14.24 11.77
CA LEU A 3 9.82 14.15 11.06
C LEU A 3 8.90 13.22 11.87
N ASN A 4 7.95 13.81 12.59
CA ASN A 4 6.91 13.06 13.27
C ASN A 4 5.83 12.69 12.24
N PHE A 5 5.99 11.53 11.60
CA PHE A 5 5.00 11.01 10.67
C PHE A 5 3.74 10.58 11.45
N LYS A 6 2.60 11.16 11.11
CA LYS A 6 1.30 10.67 11.61
C LYS A 6 1.00 9.34 10.94
N LYS A 7 0.31 8.43 11.66
CA LYS A 7 -0.14 7.15 11.11
C LYS A 7 -1.18 7.38 10.01
N PRO A 8 -0.93 6.95 8.75
CA PRO A 8 -1.95 7.00 7.72
C PRO A 8 -2.95 5.85 7.87
N THR A 9 -4.21 6.10 7.50
CA THR A 9 -5.21 5.07 7.25
C THR A 9 -5.22 4.74 5.77
N ILE A 10 -4.52 3.67 5.38
CA ILE A 10 -4.52 3.19 4.00
C ILE A 10 -5.70 2.24 3.80
N SER A 11 -6.63 2.61 2.94
CA SER A 11 -7.77 1.79 2.54
C SER A 11 -7.53 1.17 1.18
N TYR A 12 -8.11 -0.01 0.95
CA TYR A 12 -7.93 -0.72 -0.31
C TYR A 12 -9.14 -1.53 -0.76
N GLN A 13 -9.25 -1.70 -2.07
CA GLN A 13 -10.18 -2.62 -2.71
C GLN A 13 -9.41 -3.54 -3.66
N ILE A 14 -9.82 -4.81 -3.72
CA ILE A 14 -9.31 -5.77 -4.70
C ILE A 14 -10.42 -6.00 -5.72
N LYS A 15 -10.12 -5.78 -6.99
CA LYS A 15 -11.00 -6.11 -8.12
C LYS A 15 -10.19 -6.89 -9.13
N ASN A 16 -10.53 -8.16 -9.34
CA ASN A 16 -9.74 -9.10 -10.12
C ASN A 16 -8.29 -9.15 -9.59
N ASN A 17 -7.29 -9.00 -10.47
CA ASN A 17 -5.87 -8.94 -10.13
C ASN A 17 -5.36 -7.51 -9.91
N THR A 18 -6.24 -6.59 -9.52
CA THR A 18 -5.91 -5.18 -9.34
C THR A 18 -6.22 -4.76 -7.90
N ILE A 19 -5.30 -4.02 -7.30
CA ILE A 19 -5.48 -3.36 -6.00
C ILE A 19 -5.63 -1.87 -6.24
N ILE A 20 -6.65 -1.27 -5.63
CA ILE A 20 -6.89 0.18 -5.65
C ILE A 20 -6.69 0.69 -4.22
N LEU A 21 -5.72 1.56 -4.03
CA LEU A 21 -5.33 2.13 -2.75
C LEU A 21 -5.72 3.60 -2.65
N GLN A 22 -6.10 4.02 -1.45
CA GLN A 22 -6.33 5.41 -1.06
C GLN A 22 -5.87 5.64 0.38
N THR A 23 -5.58 6.89 0.73
CA THR A 23 -5.15 7.29 2.08
C THR A 23 -5.90 8.54 2.54
N ASP A 24 -6.02 8.72 3.85
CA ASP A 24 -6.60 9.90 4.51
C ASP A 24 -5.60 11.06 4.65
N ILE A 25 -4.33 10.74 4.89
CA ILE A 25 -3.19 11.67 4.98
C ILE A 25 -2.01 11.16 4.13
N PRO A 26 -1.00 11.99 3.79
CA PRO A 26 0.16 11.53 3.02
C PRO A 26 0.83 10.30 3.65
N ALA A 27 0.97 9.24 2.86
CA ALA A 27 1.66 8.01 3.23
C ALA A 27 2.92 7.88 2.36
N PHE A 28 4.09 7.86 2.99
CA PHE A 28 5.38 7.76 2.30
C PHE A 28 5.88 6.32 2.32
N GLU A 29 6.63 5.94 1.28
CA GLU A 29 7.20 4.60 1.08
C GLU A 29 6.17 3.49 1.36
N VAL A 30 4.99 3.61 0.75
CA VAL A 30 3.95 2.59 0.84
C VAL A 30 4.49 1.30 0.23
N TYR A 31 4.47 0.24 1.05
CA TYR A 31 5.04 -1.06 0.74
C TYR A 31 3.99 -2.17 0.87
N LEU A 32 3.78 -2.93 -0.22
CA LEU A 32 2.86 -4.06 -0.26
C LEU A 32 3.66 -5.38 -0.22
N HIS A 33 3.26 -6.30 0.67
CA HIS A 33 3.93 -7.58 0.86
C HIS A 33 3.02 -8.67 1.46
N GLY A 34 3.59 -9.84 1.80
CA GLY A 34 2.90 -10.95 2.46
C GLY A 34 2.21 -11.95 1.50
N VAL A 35 2.24 -11.69 0.20
CA VAL A 35 1.69 -12.56 -0.85
C VAL A 35 2.78 -13.03 -1.83
N LYS A 36 2.55 -14.17 -2.49
CA LYS A 36 3.47 -14.73 -3.50
C LYS A 36 3.13 -14.17 -4.89
N GLY A 37 3.89 -13.17 -5.31
CA GLY A 37 3.76 -12.55 -6.63
C GLY A 37 4.45 -11.19 -6.67
N GLN A 38 4.14 -10.41 -7.70
CA GLN A 38 4.70 -9.09 -7.94
C GLN A 38 3.60 -8.06 -8.12
N PHE A 39 3.81 -6.88 -7.55
CA PHE A 39 2.99 -5.70 -7.82
C PHE A 39 3.64 -4.87 -8.91
N SER A 40 2.84 -4.23 -9.76
CA SER A 40 3.33 -3.37 -10.84
C SER A 40 4.12 -2.15 -10.35
N ASP A 41 3.96 -1.79 -9.08
CA ASP A 41 4.71 -0.73 -8.42
C ASP A 41 4.74 -1.01 -6.91
N ASN A 42 5.78 -0.53 -6.23
CA ASN A 42 5.99 -0.67 -4.79
C ASN A 42 6.91 0.46 -4.31
N PHE A 43 6.93 0.76 -3.01
CA PHE A 43 7.74 1.85 -2.44
C PHE A 43 7.42 3.23 -3.04
N PHE A 44 6.14 3.60 -3.09
CA PHE A 44 5.68 4.87 -3.62
C PHE A 44 5.09 5.77 -2.53
N SER A 45 4.95 7.06 -2.82
CA SER A 45 4.14 7.96 -2.00
C SER A 45 2.69 7.94 -2.46
N LEU A 46 1.75 7.97 -1.52
CA LEU A 46 0.32 8.06 -1.76
C LEU A 46 -0.22 9.32 -1.09
N LEU A 47 -0.87 10.20 -1.86
CA LEU A 47 -1.43 11.45 -1.34
C LEU A 47 -2.96 11.35 -1.18
N PRO A 48 -3.57 12.09 -0.24
CA PRO A 48 -5.02 12.15 -0.10
C PRO A 48 -5.71 12.64 -1.37
N GLY A 49 -6.86 12.05 -1.69
CA GLY A 49 -7.61 12.35 -2.91
C GLY A 49 -7.15 11.58 -4.15
N GLU A 50 -5.96 10.96 -4.13
CA GLU A 50 -5.47 10.13 -5.21
C GLU A 50 -5.96 8.67 -5.08
N LYS A 51 -6.04 7.99 -6.22
CA LYS A 51 -6.22 6.53 -6.29
C LYS A 51 -4.99 5.92 -6.96
N LYS A 52 -4.23 5.12 -6.21
CA LYS A 52 -3.16 4.31 -6.79
C LYS A 52 -3.74 2.97 -7.22
N ILE A 53 -3.56 2.63 -8.49
CA ILE A 53 -4.01 1.37 -9.06
C ILE A 53 -2.76 0.52 -9.33
N LEU A 54 -2.70 -0.66 -8.73
CA LEU A 54 -1.60 -1.61 -8.86
C LEU A 54 -2.11 -2.90 -9.49
N LYS A 55 -1.44 -3.38 -10.53
CA LYS A 55 -1.66 -4.74 -11.05
C LYS A 55 -0.86 -5.72 -10.21
N PHE A 56 -1.39 -6.92 -10.02
CA PHE A 56 -0.73 -8.01 -9.33
C PHE A 56 -0.61 -9.24 -10.22
N GLU A 57 0.60 -9.76 -10.32
CA GLU A 57 0.96 -10.95 -11.09
C GLU A 57 1.48 -12.04 -10.14
N GLY A 58 0.81 -13.19 -10.10
CA GLY A 58 1.14 -14.28 -9.19
C GLY A 58 -0.05 -15.20 -8.91
N GLU A 59 0.06 -15.98 -7.84
CA GLU A 59 -1.05 -16.81 -7.34
C GLU A 59 -2.25 -15.95 -6.94
N LYS A 60 -3.47 -16.50 -6.95
CA LYS A 60 -4.69 -15.74 -6.60
C LYS A 60 -4.50 -14.92 -5.30
N LEU A 61 -4.69 -13.60 -5.41
CA LEU A 61 -4.42 -12.67 -4.31
C LEU A 61 -5.27 -12.99 -3.08
N ASN A 62 -4.62 -13.35 -1.98
CA ASN A 62 -5.26 -13.66 -0.72
C ASN A 62 -5.31 -12.42 0.19
N LYS A 63 -6.49 -11.85 0.35
CA LYS A 63 -6.71 -10.63 1.15
C LYS A 63 -6.23 -10.77 2.60
N ASN A 64 -6.32 -11.97 3.20
CA ASN A 64 -5.91 -12.19 4.59
C ASN A 64 -4.39 -12.25 4.77
N LYS A 65 -3.63 -12.35 3.67
CA LYS A 65 -2.16 -12.35 3.67
C LYS A 65 -1.55 -11.05 3.16
N LEU A 66 -2.35 -10.21 2.50
CA LEU A 66 -1.88 -8.92 1.98
C LEU A 66 -1.60 -7.97 3.14
N LEU A 67 -0.34 -7.54 3.24
CA LEU A 67 0.11 -6.51 4.16
C LEU A 67 0.43 -5.24 3.38
N ILE A 68 0.01 -4.10 3.91
CA ILE A 68 0.26 -2.77 3.34
C ILE A 68 0.81 -1.90 4.46
N TRP A 69 2.08 -1.54 4.34
CA TRP A 69 2.81 -0.72 5.30
C TRP A 69 3.18 0.62 4.68
N SER A 70 3.60 1.55 5.53
CA SER A 70 4.18 2.83 5.16
C SER A 70 5.47 3.07 5.95
N LEU A 71 6.20 4.13 5.60
CA LEU A 71 7.39 4.57 6.34
C LEU A 71 7.11 4.77 7.85
N TYR A 72 5.87 5.10 8.22
CA TYR A 72 5.46 5.18 9.62
C TYR A 72 5.56 3.82 10.35
N ASP A 73 5.22 2.73 9.66
CA ASP A 73 5.25 1.38 10.23
C ASP A 73 6.68 0.81 10.29
N LEU A 74 7.57 1.27 9.38
CA LEU A 74 8.97 0.84 9.31
C LEU A 74 9.88 1.54 10.35
N ASN A 75 9.52 2.72 10.83
CA ASN A 75 10.31 3.50 11.79
C ASN A 75 9.83 3.35 13.26
N LYS A 76 9.15 2.24 13.57
CA LYS A 76 8.64 1.97 14.91
C LYS A 76 9.50 0.99 15.69
#